data_AF-A0A2E2BZ84-F1
#
_entry.id   AF-A0A2E2BZ84-F1
#
_cell.length_a   1.000
_cell.length_b   1.000
_cell.length_c   1.000
_cell.angle_alpha   90.00
_cell.angle_beta   90.00
_cell.angle_gamma   90.00
#
_symmetry.space_group_name_H-M   'P 1'
#
loop_
_entity.id
_entity.type
_entity.pdbx_description
1 polymer ?
#
loop_
_entity_poly.entity_id
_entity_poly.type
_entity_poly.pdbx_seq_one_letter_code
_entity_poly.pdbx_strand_id
1 'polypeptide(L)'
;MSENKRSFLIRFLSAALPLLLVLYVLSIGPVSGYLVTPSGLRDDVSSETLGRIESFYTPVIWAVNSNDFLLSIAEKYVEFWEDIL
;
A
#
# COMPACT_ATOMS: atom_id res chain seq x y z
N MET A 1 -30.79 15.73 8.80
CA MET A 1 -30.06 14.51 9.23
C MET A 1 -30.12 14.47 10.75
N SER A 2 -30.72 13.43 11.37
CA SER A 2 -30.88 13.43 12.83
C SER A 2 -29.51 13.36 13.53
N GLU A 3 -29.37 14.02 14.69
CA GLU A 3 -28.11 14.09 15.44
C GLU A 3 -27.48 12.70 15.69
N ASN A 4 -28.32 11.69 15.90
CA ASN A 4 -27.89 10.30 16.06
C ASN A 4 -27.15 9.74 14.83
N LYS A 5 -27.59 10.09 13.61
CA LYS A 5 -26.94 9.65 12.36
C LYS A 5 -25.58 10.33 12.17
N ARG A 6 -25.47 11.61 12.57
CA ARG A 6 -24.22 12.37 12.49
C ARG A 6 -23.18 11.82 13.47
N SER A 7 -23.58 11.52 14.71
CA SER A 7 -22.69 10.93 15.72
C SER A 7 -22.16 9.54 15.32
N PHE A 8 -23.02 8.69 14.77
CA PHE A 8 -22.61 7.37 14.26
C PHE A 8 -21.61 7.47 13.11
N LEU A 9 -21.86 8.35 12.13
CA LEU A 9 -20.95 8.55 11.00
C LEU A 9 -19.57 9.05 11.43
N ILE A 10 -19.52 9.99 12.38
CA ILE A 10 -18.23 10.48 12.90
C ILE A 10 -17.47 9.34 13.56
N ARG A 11 -18.11 8.56 14.44
CA ARG A 11 -17.47 7.39 15.08
C ARG A 11 -16.96 6.36 14.06
N PHE A 12 -17.75 6.08 13.04
CA PHE A 12 -17.36 5.16 11.98
C PHE A 12 -16.14 5.67 11.22
N LEU A 13 -16.16 6.94 10.75
CA LEU A 13 -15.04 7.53 10.02
C LEU A 13 -13.77 7.60 10.87
N SER A 14 -13.90 7.92 12.16
CA SER A 14 -12.78 7.95 13.11
C SER A 14 -12.10 6.58 13.27
N ALA A 15 -12.85 5.48 13.15
CA ALA A 15 -12.28 4.13 13.19
C ALA A 15 -11.83 3.62 11.81
N ALA A 16 -12.57 3.96 10.76
CA ALA A 16 -12.31 3.50 9.40
C ALA A 16 -11.04 4.15 8.82
N LEU A 17 -10.79 5.43 9.07
CA LEU A 17 -9.64 6.14 8.51
C LEU A 17 -8.29 5.53 8.94
N PRO A 18 -8.01 5.26 10.24
CA PRO A 18 -6.80 4.56 10.64
C PRO A 18 -6.69 3.17 10.01
N LEU A 19 -7.80 2.42 9.96
CA LEU A 19 -7.82 1.09 9.35
C LEU A 19 -7.48 1.14 7.86
N LEU A 20 -8.04 2.09 7.12
CA LEU A 20 -7.76 2.30 5.70
C LEU A 20 -6.30 2.68 5.46
N LEU A 21 -5.71 3.49 6.33
CA LEU A 21 -4.29 3.83 6.25
C LEU A 21 -3.40 2.60 6.46
N VAL A 22 -3.73 1.75 7.43
CA VAL A 22 -3.01 0.49 7.65
C VAL A 22 -3.13 -0.41 6.43
N LEU A 23 -4.35 -0.59 5.89
CA LEU A 23 -4.58 -1.40 4.70
C LEU A 23 -3.84 -0.86 3.47
N TYR A 24 -3.79 0.47 3.32
CA TYR A 24 -3.04 1.14 2.25
C TYR A 24 -1.53 0.88 2.34
N VAL A 25 -0.94 0.95 3.53
CA VAL A 25 0.49 0.63 3.69
C VAL A 25 0.74 -0.85 3.42
N LEU A 26 -0.10 -1.73 3.95
CA LEU A 26 0.07 -3.18 3.78
C LEU A 26 -0.18 -3.65 2.33
N SER A 27 -0.97 -2.92 1.53
CA SER A 27 -1.24 -3.33 0.15
C SER A 27 -0.03 -3.22 -0.78
N ILE A 28 1.06 -2.53 -0.38
CA ILE A 28 2.27 -2.44 -1.21
C ILE A 28 2.93 -3.81 -1.44
N GLY A 29 2.85 -4.70 -0.45
CA GLY A 29 3.40 -6.05 -0.52
C GLY A 29 2.79 -6.91 -1.64
N PRO A 30 1.47 -7.20 -1.60
CA PRO A 30 0.83 -7.98 -2.66
C PRO A 30 0.88 -7.28 -4.03
N VAL A 31 0.94 -5.94 -4.07
CA VAL A 31 1.17 -5.23 -5.33
C VAL A 31 2.56 -5.51 -5.87
N SER A 32 3.61 -5.47 -5.05
CA SER A 32 4.97 -5.82 -5.48
C SER A 32 5.07 -7.26 -5.95
N GLY A 33 4.55 -8.22 -5.16
CA GLY A 33 4.57 -9.63 -5.55
C GLY A 33 3.75 -9.94 -6.80
N TYR A 34 2.72 -9.13 -7.13
CA TYR A 34 2.05 -9.22 -8.42
C TYR A 34 2.91 -8.67 -9.58
N LEU A 35 3.60 -7.55 -9.36
CA LEU A 35 4.38 -6.84 -10.39
C LEU A 35 5.72 -7.50 -10.71
N VAL A 36 6.37 -8.11 -9.73
CA VAL A 36 7.68 -8.75 -9.87
C VAL A 36 7.49 -10.22 -10.18
N THR A 37 8.16 -10.69 -11.22
CA THR A 37 8.18 -12.09 -11.66
C THR A 37 9.63 -12.59 -11.71
N PRO A 38 9.88 -13.91 -11.77
CA PRO A 38 11.24 -14.44 -11.91
C PRO A 38 11.97 -13.92 -13.15
N SER A 39 11.25 -13.50 -14.19
CA SER A 39 11.78 -12.91 -15.43
C SER A 39 11.99 -11.39 -15.36
N GLY A 40 11.67 -10.75 -14.24
CA GLY A 40 11.69 -9.28 -14.09
C GLY A 40 10.28 -8.71 -13.88
N LEU A 41 10.07 -7.46 -14.28
CA LEU A 41 8.75 -6.85 -14.19
C LEU A 41 7.74 -7.56 -15.09
N ARG A 42 6.50 -7.66 -14.65
CA ARG A 42 5.41 -8.31 -15.39
C ARG A 42 5.09 -7.54 -16.68
N ASP A 43 5.18 -8.23 -17.83
CA ASP A 43 5.05 -7.64 -19.17
C ASP A 43 3.61 -7.23 -19.56
N ASP A 44 2.59 -7.71 -18.85
CA ASP A 44 1.17 -7.37 -19.11
C ASP A 44 0.75 -6.04 -18.47
N VAL A 45 1.63 -5.42 -17.68
CA VAL A 45 1.36 -4.15 -17.00
C VAL A 45 1.92 -3.00 -17.83
N SER A 46 1.02 -2.16 -18.36
CA SER A 46 1.42 -0.98 -19.12
C SER A 46 2.28 -0.02 -18.28
N SER A 47 3.20 0.71 -18.94
CA SER A 47 4.03 1.72 -18.28
C SER A 47 3.20 2.83 -17.62
N GLU A 48 2.03 3.15 -18.17
CA GLU A 48 1.10 4.10 -17.55
C GLU A 48 0.55 3.56 -16.23
N THR A 49 0.17 2.28 -16.19
CA THR A 49 -0.30 1.62 -14.97
C THR A 49 0.80 1.61 -13.90
N LEU A 50 2.05 1.31 -14.27
CA LEU A 50 3.18 1.37 -13.35
C LEU A 50 3.37 2.77 -12.76
N GLY A 51 3.35 3.80 -13.60
CA GLY A 51 3.47 5.19 -13.12
C GLY A 51 2.34 5.62 -12.18
N ARG A 52 1.12 5.10 -12.39
CA ARG A 52 -0.01 5.32 -11.47
C ARG A 52 0.19 4.61 -10.13
N ILE A 53 0.70 3.38 -10.14
CA ILE A 53 1.01 2.62 -8.92
C ILE A 53 2.10 3.34 -8.11
N GLU A 54 3.18 3.76 -8.77
CA GLU A 54 4.27 4.51 -8.14
C GLU A 54 3.77 5.83 -7.54
N SER A 55 2.95 6.57 -8.30
CA SER A 55 2.30 7.81 -7.81
C SER A 55 1.40 7.54 -6.60
N PHE A 56 0.62 6.46 -6.63
CA PHE A 56 -0.27 6.09 -5.54
C PHE A 56 0.49 5.74 -4.25
N TYR A 57 1.65 5.09 -4.36
CA TYR A 57 2.49 4.71 -3.22
C TYR A 57 3.59 5.72 -2.87
N THR A 58 3.63 6.89 -3.52
CA THR A 58 4.64 7.93 -3.25
C THR A 58 4.81 8.25 -1.76
N PRO A 59 3.74 8.41 -0.95
CA PRO A 59 3.90 8.65 0.49
C PRO A 59 4.60 7.50 1.24
N VAL A 60 4.30 6.24 0.88
CA VAL A 60 4.92 5.06 1.49
C VAL A 60 6.39 4.98 1.09
N ILE A 61 6.68 5.13 -0.21
CA ILE A 61 8.04 5.13 -0.75
C ILE A 61 8.88 6.22 -0.08
N TRP A 62 8.33 7.44 0.05
CA TRP A 62 9.00 8.54 0.73
C TRP A 62 9.32 8.22 2.20
N ALA A 63 8.34 7.67 2.95
CA ALA A 63 8.52 7.35 4.35
C ALA A 63 9.59 6.25 4.57
N VAL A 64 9.56 5.22 3.73
CA VAL A 64 10.50 4.09 3.75
C VAL A 64 11.92 4.56 3.39
N ASN A 65 12.06 5.36 2.32
CA ASN A 65 13.37 5.89 1.89
C ASN A 65 13.97 6.93 2.86
N SER A 66 13.16 7.50 3.75
CA SER A 66 13.61 8.47 4.74
C SER A 66 14.10 7.81 6.04
N ASN A 67 13.99 6.49 6.17
CA ASN A 67 14.29 5.78 7.42
C ASN A 67 14.79 4.35 7.16
N ASP A 68 16.07 4.09 7.44
CA ASP A 68 16.73 2.79 7.19
C ASP A 68 16.04 1.61 7.88
N PHE A 69 15.45 1.82 9.06
CA PHE A 69 14.70 0.78 9.76
C PHE A 69 13.40 0.42 9.03
N LEU A 70 12.68 1.42 8.51
CA LEU A 70 11.50 1.20 7.69
C LEU A 70 11.86 0.57 6.35
N LEU A 71 12.97 0.98 5.74
CA LEU A 71 13.51 0.36 4.52
C LEU A 71 13.75 -1.13 4.72
N SER A 72 14.50 -1.49 5.75
CA SER A 72 14.76 -2.90 6.08
C SER A 72 13.49 -3.73 6.28
N ILE A 73 12.45 -3.15 6.88
CA ILE A 73 11.17 -3.85 7.08
C ILE A 73 10.42 -3.98 5.76
N ALA A 74 10.36 -2.91 4.97
CA ALA A 74 9.65 -2.88 3.71
C ALA A 74 10.26 -3.86 2.70
N GLU A 75 11.60 -3.94 2.61
CA GLU A 75 12.30 -4.90 1.76
C GLU A 75 11.92 -6.34 2.10
N LYS A 76 12.01 -6.73 3.38
CA LYS A 76 11.62 -8.08 3.82
C LYS A 76 10.14 -8.37 3.61
N TYR A 77 9.30 -7.35 3.76
CA TYR A 77 7.87 -7.49 3.55
C TYR A 77 7.55 -7.73 2.09
N VAL A 78 8.19 -7.00 1.19
CA VAL A 78 8.05 -7.16 -0.26
C VAL A 78 8.59 -8.53 -0.71
N GLU A 79 9.78 -8.91 -0.24
CA GLU A 79 10.39 -10.22 -0.51
C GLU A 79 9.44 -11.38 -0.13
N PHE A 80 8.82 -11.30 1.05
CA PHE A 80 7.82 -12.28 1.48
C PHE A 80 6.66 -12.43 0.48
N TRP A 81 6.20 -11.34 -0.14
CA TRP A 81 5.11 -11.39 -1.10
C TRP A 81 5.55 -11.88 -2.48
N GLU A 82 6.78 -11.60 -2.87
CA GLU A 82 7.40 -12.13 -4.09
C GLU A 82 7.61 -13.65 -4.01
N ASP A 83 7.90 -14.18 -2.82
CA ASP A 83 8.11 -15.62 -2.61
C ASP A 83 6.81 -16.45 -2.68
N ILE A 84 5.66 -15.85 -2.39
CA ILE A 84 4.38 -16.57 -2.26
C ILE A 84 3.42 -16.40 -3.45
N LEU A 85 3.73 -15.52 -4.41
CA LEU A 85 2.92 -15.22 -5.60
C LEU A 85 3.60 -15.70 -6.88
#